data_AF-A0A960KMD8-F1
#
_entry.id   AF-A0A960KMD8-F1
#
_cell.length_a   1.000
_cell.length_b   1.000
_cell.length_c   1.000
_cell.angle_alpha   90.00
_cell.angle_beta   90.00
_cell.angle_gamma   90.00
#
_symmetry.space_group_name_H-M   'P 1'
#
loop_
_entity.id
_entity.type
_entity.pdbx_description
1 polymer ?
#
loop_
_entity_poly.entity_id
_entity_poly.type
_entity_poly.pdbx_seq_one_letter_code
_entity_poly.pdbx_strand_id
1 'polypeptide(L)'
;MMKSLVFCVLWIVPLGAQDPNLPPSMLKNIWWNQQAGQDLGLTPNVRAEMDQRLRTFFETRVSLNQEVLAKRTQLEAHLKKGAFEDAEKVAQQMAELAARLNANQEWLRRTVIQMLSSGQRALLAEKYEHLYRQNWVVFSKRPKRS
;
A
#
# COMPACT_ATOMS: atom_id res chain seq x y z
N MET A 1 4.84 -0.29 32.54
CA MET A 1 5.08 0.37 31.23
C MET A 1 4.49 -0.38 30.03
N MET A 2 3.60 -1.37 30.19
CA MET A 2 3.06 -2.23 29.10
C MET A 2 1.86 -1.66 28.31
N LYS A 3 1.29 -0.51 28.70
CA LYS A 3 0.02 -0.01 28.10
C LYS A 3 0.19 0.74 26.77
N SER A 4 1.39 1.22 26.43
CA SER A 4 1.56 2.14 25.30
C SER A 4 1.77 1.47 23.94
N LEU A 5 2.32 0.25 23.86
CA LEU A 5 2.65 -0.39 22.57
C LEU A 5 1.41 -0.98 21.87
N VAL A 6 0.49 -1.58 22.62
CA VAL A 6 -0.75 -2.19 22.06
C VAL A 6 -1.67 -1.13 21.45
N PHE A 7 -1.67 0.09 22.00
CA PHE A 7 -2.49 1.19 21.50
C PHE A 7 -1.97 1.79 20.17
N CYS A 8 -0.65 1.77 19.93
CA CYS A 8 -0.09 2.29 18.68
C CYS A 8 -0.35 1.36 17.48
N VAL A 9 -0.32 0.03 17.66
CA VAL A 9 -0.47 -0.93 16.55
C VAL A 9 -1.87 -0.91 15.93
N LEU A 10 -2.91 -0.63 16.73
CA LEU A 10 -4.29 -0.49 16.25
C LEU A 10 -4.52 0.75 15.35
N TRP A 11 -3.63 1.74 15.39
CA TRP A 11 -3.71 2.95 14.57
C TRP A 11 -2.81 2.94 13.33
N ILE A 12 -1.76 2.11 13.30
CA ILE A 12 -0.79 2.06 12.20
C ILE A 12 -1.30 1.25 11.00
N VAL A 13 -2.15 0.24 11.26
CA VAL A 13 -2.85 -0.48 10.20
C VAL A 13 -4.19 0.22 10.00
N PRO A 14 -4.42 0.96 8.90
CA PRO A 14 -5.70 1.61 8.69
C PRO A 14 -6.82 0.56 8.82
N LEU A 15 -7.81 0.86 9.66
CA LEU A 15 -9.02 0.07 9.97
C LEU A 15 -9.84 -0.37 8.75
N GLY A 16 -9.41 -0.04 7.53
CA GLY A 16 -9.84 -0.72 6.33
C GLY A 16 -9.06 -2.01 6.18
N ALA A 17 -9.60 -3.11 6.73
CA ALA A 17 -9.44 -4.44 6.14
C ALA A 17 -9.74 -4.34 4.63
N GLN A 18 -8.73 -3.99 3.83
CA GLN A 18 -8.84 -3.99 2.39
C GLN A 18 -9.06 -5.44 2.00
N ASP A 19 -10.17 -5.68 1.30
CA ASP A 19 -10.51 -7.00 0.82
C ASP A 19 -9.30 -7.52 0.03
N PRO A 20 -8.72 -8.67 0.39
CA PRO A 20 -7.57 -9.20 -0.33
C PRO A 20 -7.92 -9.55 -1.79
N ASN A 21 -9.20 -9.57 -2.16
CA ASN A 21 -9.65 -9.85 -3.52
C ASN A 21 -10.05 -8.59 -4.31
N LEU A 22 -9.56 -7.40 -3.96
CA LEU A 22 -9.88 -6.17 -4.70
C LEU A 22 -9.42 -6.29 -6.18
N PRO A 23 -10.33 -6.33 -7.16
CA PRO A 23 -9.98 -6.40 -8.56
C PRO A 23 -9.27 -5.12 -9.03
N PRO A 24 -8.44 -5.17 -10.08
CA PRO A 24 -7.78 -3.99 -10.66
C PRO A 24 -8.74 -2.85 -11.03
N SER A 25 -10.03 -3.15 -11.23
CA SER A 25 -11.09 -2.17 -11.47
C SER A 25 -11.41 -1.28 -10.27
N MET A 26 -10.94 -1.61 -9.05
CA MET A 26 -11.13 -0.78 -7.85
C MET A 26 -10.01 0.24 -7.62
N LEU A 27 -9.04 0.32 -8.54
CA LEU A 27 -7.96 1.31 -8.50
C LEU A 27 -8.48 2.66 -8.96
N LYS A 28 -8.54 3.59 -8.01
CA LYS A 28 -9.11 4.91 -8.26
C LYS A 28 -8.07 5.89 -8.80
N ASN A 29 -6.84 5.81 -8.29
CA ASN A 29 -5.74 6.67 -8.75
C ASN A 29 -4.52 5.81 -9.05
N ILE A 30 -4.09 5.80 -10.31
CA ILE A 30 -2.75 5.42 -10.76
C ILE A 30 -2.23 6.65 -11.50
N TRP A 31 -1.25 7.36 -10.93
CA TRP A 31 -0.92 8.71 -11.42
C TRP A 31 -0.41 8.72 -12.87
N TRP A 32 0.34 7.70 -13.30
CA TRP A 32 0.87 7.63 -14.68
C TRP A 32 -0.19 7.28 -15.73
N ASN A 33 -1.40 6.92 -15.29
CA ASN A 33 -2.58 6.79 -16.13
C ASN A 33 -3.40 8.09 -16.21
N GLN A 34 -3.01 9.14 -15.47
CA GLN A 34 -3.60 10.48 -15.53
C GLN A 34 -2.90 11.36 -16.57
N GLN A 35 -3.34 12.63 -16.69
CA GLN A 35 -2.74 13.62 -17.61
C GLN A 35 -1.22 13.74 -17.43
N ALA A 36 -0.71 13.64 -16.20
CA ALA A 36 0.71 13.69 -15.93
C ALA A 36 1.51 12.64 -16.73
N GLY A 37 1.00 11.41 -16.87
CA GLY A 37 1.67 10.39 -17.68
C GLY A 37 1.59 10.64 -19.19
N GLN A 38 0.60 11.41 -19.66
CA GLN A 38 0.53 11.86 -21.05
C GLN A 38 1.55 12.98 -21.31
N ASP A 39 1.61 13.96 -20.42
CA ASP A 39 2.51 15.11 -20.52
C ASP A 39 3.99 14.71 -20.42
N LEU A 40 4.30 13.61 -19.73
CA LEU A 40 5.65 13.01 -19.70
C LEU A 40 6.03 12.28 -20.99
N GLY A 41 5.10 12.09 -21.94
CA GLY A 41 5.36 11.38 -23.19
C GLY A 41 5.74 9.91 -22.97
N LEU A 42 5.14 9.23 -21.98
CA LEU A 42 5.43 7.83 -21.71
C LEU A 42 5.06 6.96 -22.91
N THR A 43 6.05 6.26 -23.47
CA THR A 43 5.84 5.35 -24.60
C THR A 43 4.93 4.18 -24.21
N PRO A 44 4.24 3.53 -25.17
CA PRO A 44 3.42 2.36 -24.88
C PRO A 44 4.20 1.25 -24.15
N ASN A 45 5.47 1.03 -24.50
CA ASN A 45 6.32 0.02 -23.86
C ASN A 45 6.61 0.36 -22.39
N VAL A 46 6.95 1.62 -22.09
CA VAL A 46 7.21 2.06 -20.72
C VAL A 46 5.94 1.93 -19.87
N ARG A 47 4.79 2.31 -20.42
CA ARG A 47 3.49 2.16 -19.75
C ARG A 47 3.17 0.69 -19.44
N ALA A 48 3.37 -0.20 -20.42
CA ALA A 48 3.14 -1.63 -20.23
C ALA A 48 4.03 -2.22 -19.12
N GLU A 49 5.30 -1.81 -19.05
CA GLU A 49 6.18 -2.25 -17.97
C GLU A 49 5.74 -1.68 -16.61
N MET A 50 5.33 -0.40 -16.54
CA MET A 50 4.81 0.20 -15.30
C MET A 50 3.57 -0.54 -14.79
N ASP A 51 2.65 -0.88 -15.70
CA ASP A 51 1.46 -1.66 -15.37
C ASP A 51 1.80 -3.08 -14.90
N GLN A 52 2.87 -3.68 -15.44
CA GLN A 52 3.38 -4.97 -14.95
C GLN A 52 3.93 -4.85 -13.52
N ARG A 53 4.72 -3.81 -13.21
CA ARG A 53 5.21 -3.57 -11.83
C ARG A 53 4.07 -3.33 -10.86
N LEU A 54 3.03 -2.65 -11.33
CA LEU A 54 1.81 -2.41 -10.56
C LEU A 54 1.06 -3.72 -10.24
N ARG A 55 0.99 -4.68 -11.16
CA ARG A 55 0.43 -6.02 -10.88
C ARG A 55 1.20 -6.73 -9.75
N THR A 56 2.53 -6.74 -9.81
CA THR A 56 3.37 -7.31 -8.74
C THR A 56 3.17 -6.62 -7.40
N PHE A 57 3.05 -5.29 -7.40
CA PHE A 57 2.71 -4.52 -6.20
C PHE A 57 1.39 -4.99 -5.59
N PHE A 58 0.36 -5.23 -6.42
CA PHE A 58 -0.93 -5.71 -5.94
C PHE A 58 -0.89 -7.12 -5.39
N GLU A 59 -0.28 -8.05 -6.10
CA GLU A 59 -0.15 -9.44 -5.64
C GLU A 59 0.52 -9.50 -4.26
N THR A 60 1.61 -8.75 -4.09
CA THR A 60 2.32 -8.63 -2.81
C THR A 60 1.43 -8.00 -1.73
N ARG A 61 0.72 -6.90 -2.06
CA ARG A 61 -0.15 -6.21 -1.11
C ARG A 61 -1.34 -7.06 -0.67
N VAL A 62 -1.92 -7.82 -1.58
CA VAL A 62 -3.01 -8.76 -1.30
C VAL A 62 -2.56 -9.81 -0.28
N SER A 63 -1.42 -10.44 -0.52
CA SER A 63 -0.83 -11.42 0.41
C SER A 63 -0.58 -10.80 1.79
N LEU A 64 0.04 -9.62 1.85
CA LEU A 64 0.29 -8.90 3.11
C LEU A 64 -1.01 -8.55 3.86
N ASN A 65 -2.06 -8.14 3.15
CA ASN A 65 -3.35 -7.84 3.76
C ASN A 65 -4.05 -9.10 4.32
N GLN A 66 -3.91 -10.25 3.66
CA GLN A 66 -4.39 -11.53 4.20
C GLN A 66 -3.66 -11.89 5.49
N GLU A 67 -2.33 -11.71 5.54
CA GLU A 67 -1.52 -11.90 6.75
C GLU A 67 -2.01 -10.98 7.89
N VAL A 68 -2.27 -9.69 7.60
CA VAL A 68 -2.79 -8.72 8.57
C VAL A 68 -4.15 -9.15 9.14
N LEU A 69 -5.07 -9.63 8.30
CA LEU A 69 -6.38 -10.11 8.74
C LEU A 69 -6.28 -11.32 9.68
N ALA A 70 -5.41 -12.27 9.33
CA ALA A 70 -5.14 -13.42 10.18
C ALA A 70 -4.54 -13.00 11.53
N LYS A 71 -3.54 -12.12 11.53
CA LYS A 71 -2.91 -11.61 12.76
C LYS A 71 -3.86 -10.81 13.63
N ARG A 72 -4.74 -10.00 13.04
CA ARG A 72 -5.79 -9.31 13.79
C ARG A 72 -6.72 -10.30 14.51
N THR A 73 -7.14 -11.35 13.82
CA THR A 73 -8.01 -12.39 14.40
C THR A 73 -7.30 -13.11 15.55
N GLN A 74 -6.01 -13.42 15.40
CA GLN A 74 -5.17 -13.99 16.46
C GLN A 74 -5.05 -13.03 17.66
N LEU A 75 -4.77 -11.75 17.41
CA LEU A 75 -4.66 -10.72 18.45
C LEU A 75 -5.95 -10.61 19.28
N GLU A 76 -7.10 -10.50 18.62
CA GLU A 76 -8.41 -10.44 19.28
C GLU A 76 -8.68 -11.70 20.11
N ALA A 77 -8.26 -12.88 19.65
CA ALA A 77 -8.40 -14.13 20.40
C ALA A 77 -7.51 -14.17 21.65
N HIS A 78 -6.26 -13.74 21.58
CA HIS A 78 -5.36 -13.70 22.74
C HIS A 78 -5.83 -12.68 23.78
N LEU A 79 -6.29 -11.50 23.35
CA LEU A 79 -6.84 -10.48 24.24
C LEU A 79 -8.08 -10.98 24.99
N LYS A 80 -9.00 -11.67 24.31
CA LYS A 80 -10.19 -12.26 24.96
C LYS A 80 -9.85 -13.33 26.00
N LYS A 81 -8.73 -14.05 25.82
CA LYS A 81 -8.24 -15.08 26.75
C LYS A 81 -7.39 -14.53 27.90
N GLY A 82 -7.09 -13.22 27.91
CA GLY A 82 -6.17 -12.63 28.88
C GLY A 82 -4.70 -13.04 28.67
N ALA A 83 -4.35 -13.62 27.51
CA ALA A 83 -3.00 -14.03 27.16
C ALA A 83 -2.19 -12.82 26.65
N PHE A 84 -1.85 -11.91 27.54
CA PHE A 84 -1.28 -10.60 27.17
C PHE A 84 0.11 -10.68 26.54
N GLU A 85 0.97 -11.60 26.97
CA GLU A 85 2.31 -11.77 26.37
C GLU A 85 2.22 -12.25 24.91
N ASP A 86 1.29 -13.17 24.61
CA ASP A 86 1.08 -13.63 23.24
C ASP A 86 0.41 -12.56 22.39
N ALA A 87 -0.52 -11.78 22.96
CA ALA A 87 -1.09 -10.62 22.30
C ALA A 87 -0.01 -9.59 21.94
N GLU A 88 0.97 -9.37 22.81
CA GLU A 88 2.11 -8.48 22.54
C GLU A 88 2.97 -8.99 21.37
N LYS A 89 3.30 -10.29 21.34
CA LYS A 89 4.04 -10.90 20.21
C LYS A 89 3.29 -10.73 18.89
N VAL A 90 1.97 -10.94 18.89
CA VAL A 90 1.16 -10.74 17.68
C VAL A 90 1.12 -9.28 17.26
N ALA A 91 1.04 -8.34 18.22
CA ALA A 91 1.09 -6.91 17.93
C ALA A 91 2.43 -6.50 17.31
N GLN A 92 3.56 -7.04 17.78
CA GLN A 92 4.88 -6.83 17.17
C GLN A 92 4.93 -7.33 15.72
N GLN A 93 4.42 -8.54 15.46
CA GLN A 93 4.31 -9.09 14.09
C GLN A 93 3.43 -8.20 13.18
N MET A 94 2.37 -7.62 13.72
CA MET A 94 1.53 -6.68 12.97
C MET A 94 2.26 -5.37 12.65
N ALA A 95 3.15 -4.88 13.52
CA ALA A 95 4.00 -3.73 13.24
C ALA A 95 4.99 -4.01 12.10
N GLU A 96 5.60 -5.21 12.09
CA GLU A 96 6.47 -5.66 10.99
C GLU A 96 5.70 -5.76 9.67
N LEU A 97 4.46 -6.27 9.70
CA LEU A 97 3.59 -6.31 8.51
C LEU A 97 3.25 -4.91 7.99
N ALA A 98 2.99 -3.95 8.88
CA ALA A 98 2.78 -2.57 8.48
C ALA A 98 4.02 -1.96 7.81
N ALA A 99 5.23 -2.25 8.34
CA ALA A 99 6.48 -1.85 7.71
C ALA A 99 6.64 -2.47 6.31
N ARG A 100 6.32 -3.75 6.13
CA ARG A 100 6.32 -4.43 4.82
C ARG A 100 5.34 -3.80 3.82
N LEU A 101 4.14 -3.42 4.28
CA LEU A 101 3.15 -2.72 3.45
C LEU A 101 3.65 -1.35 2.96
N ASN A 102 4.33 -0.59 3.83
CA ASN A 102 4.95 0.68 3.47
C ASN A 102 6.14 0.47 2.50
N ALA A 103 6.99 -0.51 2.77
CA ALA A 103 8.10 -0.86 1.89
C ALA A 103 7.63 -1.25 0.48
N ASN A 104 6.51 -1.96 0.36
CA ASN A 104 5.90 -2.29 -0.94
C ASN A 104 5.45 -1.03 -1.71
N GLN A 105 4.91 -0.01 -1.02
CA GLN A 105 4.57 1.27 -1.66
C GLN A 105 5.81 2.04 -2.13
N GLU A 106 6.86 2.11 -1.29
CA GLU A 106 8.13 2.74 -1.67
C GLU A 106 8.80 2.02 -2.84
N TRP A 107 8.74 0.68 -2.85
CA TRP A 107 9.25 -0.14 -3.94
C TRP A 107 8.60 0.24 -5.28
N LEU A 108 7.27 0.30 -5.34
CA LEU A 108 6.55 0.68 -6.56
C LEU A 108 6.95 2.10 -7.00
N ARG A 109 6.99 3.05 -6.06
CA ARG A 109 7.37 4.44 -6.34
C ARG A 109 8.77 4.52 -6.94
N ARG A 110 9.76 3.92 -6.29
CA ARG A 110 11.16 3.93 -6.73
C ARG A 110 11.32 3.28 -8.10
N THR A 111 10.67 2.13 -8.30
CA THR A 111 10.73 1.40 -9.56
C THR A 111 10.20 2.24 -10.72
N VAL A 112 9.00 2.84 -10.56
CA VAL A 112 8.40 3.69 -11.59
C VAL A 112 9.25 4.95 -11.85
N ILE A 113 9.83 5.58 -10.82
CA ILE A 113 10.76 6.73 -11.02
C ILE A 113 12.03 6.32 -11.77
N GLN A 114 12.57 5.14 -11.49
CA GLN A 114 13.79 4.63 -12.16
C GLN A 114 13.55 4.35 -13.65
N MET A 115 12.31 4.03 -14.03
CA MET A 115 11.93 3.83 -15.43
C MET A 115 11.80 5.15 -16.22
N LEU A 116 11.69 6.29 -15.55
CA LEU A 116 11.64 7.60 -16.19
C LEU A 116 13.03 8.06 -16.62
N SER A 117 13.11 8.67 -17.81
CA SER A 117 14.33 9.35 -18.26
C SER A 117 14.67 10.55 -17.36
N SER A 118 15.91 11.06 -17.44
CA SER A 118 16.31 12.25 -16.70
C SER A 118 15.40 13.46 -16.98
N GLY A 119 15.07 13.70 -18.26
CA GLY A 119 14.15 14.78 -18.65
C GLY A 119 12.73 14.58 -18.13
N GLN A 120 12.22 13.35 -18.14
CA GLN A 120 10.90 13.04 -17.58
C GLN A 120 10.87 13.23 -16.05
N ARG A 121 11.93 12.85 -15.34
CA ARG A 121 12.05 13.09 -13.89
C ARG A 121 12.10 14.58 -13.58
N ALA A 122 12.82 15.38 -14.37
CA ALA A 122 12.85 16.83 -14.22
C ALA A 122 11.46 17.44 -14.42
N LEU A 123 10.77 17.06 -15.50
CA LEU A 123 9.41 17.55 -15.79
C LEU A 123 8.40 17.11 -14.70
N LEU A 124 8.53 15.89 -14.18
CA LEU A 124 7.70 15.41 -13.08
C LEU A 124 7.94 16.24 -11.80
N ALA A 125 9.20 16.55 -11.48
CA ALA A 125 9.57 17.36 -10.31
C ALA A 125 9.09 18.81 -10.44
N GLU A 126 9.18 19.41 -11.63
CA GLU A 126 8.83 20.80 -11.88
C GLU A 126 7.30 21.02 -11.95
N LYS A 127 6.60 20.22 -12.76
CA LYS A 127 5.18 20.44 -13.07
C LYS A 127 4.23 19.66 -12.18
N TYR A 128 4.70 18.54 -11.62
CA TYR A 128 3.88 17.61 -10.85
C TYR A 128 4.50 17.27 -9.49
N GLU A 129 5.19 18.22 -8.85
CA GLU A 129 5.84 18.00 -7.54
C GLU A 129 4.89 17.35 -6.52
N HIS A 130 3.63 17.79 -6.52
CA HIS A 130 2.59 17.24 -5.66
C HIS A 130 2.46 15.72 -5.76
N LEU A 131 2.70 15.10 -6.93
CA LEU A 131 2.67 13.64 -7.11
C LEU A 131 3.69 12.91 -6.23
N TYR A 132 4.86 13.50 -5.93
CA TYR A 132 5.84 12.88 -5.02
C TYR A 132 5.33 12.73 -3.59
N ARG A 133 4.41 13.60 -3.17
CA ARG A 133 3.93 13.68 -1.78
C ARG A 133 2.65 12.87 -1.51
N GLN A 134 2.02 12.31 -2.54
CA GLN A 134 0.77 11.56 -2.43
C GLN A 134 0.99 10.05 -2.54
N ASN A 135 -0.06 9.32 -2.20
CA ASN A 135 -0.15 7.90 -2.53
C ASN A 135 -0.36 7.73 -4.04
N TRP A 136 0.58 7.05 -4.68
CA TRP A 136 0.60 6.80 -6.13
C TRP A 136 -0.48 5.84 -6.59
N VAL A 137 -0.92 4.99 -5.64
CA VAL A 137 -2.02 4.05 -5.80
C VAL A 137 -3.04 4.32 -4.70
N VAL A 138 -4.23 4.74 -5.09
CA VAL A 138 -5.37 4.89 -4.18
C VAL A 138 -6.46 3.92 -4.58
N PHE A 139 -6.93 3.14 -3.62
CA PHE A 139 -8.07 2.24 -3.80
C PHE A 139 -9.36 3.03 -3.60
N SER A 140 -10.36 2.78 -4.46
CA SER A 140 -11.72 3.24 -4.20
C SER A 140 -12.23 2.63 -2.88
N LYS A 141 -13.06 3.38 -2.14
CA LYS A 141 -13.80 2.81 -1.02
C LYS A 141 -14.63 1.64 -1.54
N ARG A 142 -14.73 0.53 -0.78
CA ARG A 142 -15.59 -0.62 -1.10
C ARG A 142 -16.93 -0.12 -1.65
N PRO A 143 -17.48 -0.71 -2.74
CA PRO A 143 -18.86 -0.41 -3.12
C PRO A 143 -19.74 -0.60 -1.89
N LYS A 144 -20.63 0.36 -1.63
CA LYS A 144 -21.65 0.20 -0.59
C LYS A 144 -22.34 -1.14 -0.89
N ARG A 145 -22.35 -2.06 0.08
CA ARG A 145 -23.20 -3.25 -0.01
C ARG A 145 -24.63 -2.71 -0.16
N SER A 146 -25.16 -2.81 -1.37
CA SER A 146 -26.58 -2.65 -1.68
C SER A 146 -27.37 -3.75 -1.01
#